data_AF-A0A7V9RKR2-F1
#
_entry.id   AF-A0A7V9RKR2-F1
#
_cell.length_a   1.000
_cell.length_b   1.000
_cell.length_c   1.000
_cell.angle_alpha   90.00
_cell.angle_beta   90.00
_cell.angle_gamma   90.00
#
_symmetry.space_group_name_H-M   'P 1'
#
loop_
_entity.id
_entity.type
_entity.pdbx_description
1 polymer ?
#
loop_
_entity_poly.entity_id
_entity_poly.type
_entity_poly.pdbx_seq_one_letter_code
_entity_poly.pdbx_strand_id
1 'polypeptide(L)' 'MLRSYVSDITRFLRELKEQNPDIERGQREGRAIFWDKNLDPDIYRRYEASDVPHQAYAYGSKLPSRKVE' A
#
# COMPACT_ATOMS: atom_id res chain seq x y z
N MET A 1 14.82 2.82 37.82
CA MET A 1 14.56 1.99 36.62
C MET A 1 13.26 2.49 35.98
N LEU A 2 13.33 3.12 34.82
CA LEU A 2 12.13 3.57 34.09
C LEU A 2 11.36 2.32 33.64
N ARG A 3 10.15 2.13 34.17
CA ARG A 3 9.21 1.15 33.62
C ARG A 3 8.73 1.72 32.29
N SER A 4 9.17 1.15 31.18
CA SER A 4 8.61 1.47 29.87
C SER A 4 7.13 1.09 29.90
N TYR A 5 6.25 2.07 29.75
CA TYR A 5 4.82 1.81 29.60
C TYR A 5 4.60 0.95 28.34
N VAL A 6 3.83 -0.12 28.50
CA VAL A 6 3.38 -0.98 27.41
C VAL A 6 1.87 -0.93 27.43
N SER A 7 1.26 -0.57 26.30
CA SER A 7 -0.21 -0.53 26.19
C SER A 7 -0.82 -1.92 26.32
N ASP A 8 -2.06 -1.98 26.79
CA ASP A 8 -2.79 -3.25 26.95
C ASP A 8 -2.91 -3.99 25.62
N ILE A 9 -3.09 -3.26 24.52
CA ILE A 9 -3.12 -3.81 23.16
C ILE A 9 -1.78 -4.47 22.81
N THR A 10 -0.65 -3.85 23.17
CA THR A 10 0.67 -4.44 22.88
C THR A 10 0.88 -5.73 23.67
N ARG A 11 0.38 -5.79 24.91
CA ARG A 11 0.43 -7.01 25.72
C ARG A 11 -0.45 -8.11 25.12
N PHE A 12 -1.70 -7.77 24.78
CA PHE A 12 -2.63 -8.69 24.12
C PHE A 12 -2.06 -9.26 22.82
N LEU A 13 -1.47 -8.43 21.95
CA LEU A 13 -0.89 -8.88 20.70
C LEU A 13 0.31 -9.82 20.90
N ARG A 14 1.08 -9.64 21.98
CA ARG A 14 2.17 -10.54 22.33
C ARG A 14 1.64 -11.89 22.78
N GLU A 15 0.70 -11.90 23.72
CA GLU A 15 0.06 -13.12 24.24
C GLU A 15 -0.63 -13.90 23.10
N LEU A 16 -1.32 -13.20 22.19
CA LEU A 16 -1.97 -13.82 21.03
C LEU A 16 -0.98 -14.54 20.12
N LYS A 17 0.19 -13.93 19.87
CA LYS A 17 1.24 -14.51 19.01
C LYS A 17 1.97 -15.66 19.70
N GLU A 18 2.14 -15.60 21.02
CA GLU A 18 2.70 -16.70 21.81
C GLU A 18 1.78 -17.93 21.79
N GLN A 19 0.47 -17.71 21.91
CA GLN A 19 -0.52 -18.79 21.85
C GLN A 19 -0.69 -19.38 20.44
N ASN A 20 -0.48 -18.56 19.40
CA ASN A 20 -0.71 -18.94 18.00
C ASN A 20 0.52 -18.63 17.13
N PRO A 21 1.58 -19.45 17.18
CA PRO A 21 2.82 -19.20 16.43
C PRO A 21 2.63 -19.19 14.90
N ASP A 22 1.59 -19.85 14.39
CA ASP A 22 1.27 -19.92 12.96
C ASP A 22 0.78 -18.59 12.37
N ILE A 23 0.34 -17.62 13.19
CA ILE A 23 -0.14 -16.31 12.73
C ILE A 23 0.97 -15.59 11.94
N GLU A 24 2.22 -15.67 12.37
CA GLU A 24 3.35 -15.04 11.67
C GLU A 24 3.59 -15.66 10.28
N ARG A 25 3.41 -16.98 10.16
CA ARG A 25 3.49 -17.67 8.86
C ARG A 25 2.36 -17.21 7.95
N GLY A 26 1.11 -17.24 8.42
CA GLY A 26 -0.05 -16.79 7.65
C GLY A 26 0.01 -15.31 7.26
N GLN A 27 0.58 -14.45 8.10
CA GLN A 27 0.83 -13.05 7.76
C GLN A 27 1.84 -12.89 6.62
N ARG A 28 2.92 -13.67 6.61
CA ARG A 28 3.90 -13.64 5.52
C ARG A 28 3.29 -14.16 4.22
N GLU A 29 2.57 -15.27 4.29
CA GLU A 29 1.86 -15.85 3.15
C GLU A 29 0.82 -14.86 2.59
N GLY A 30 -0.03 -14.30 3.45
CA GLY A 30 -1.02 -13.29 3.06
C GLY A 30 -0.40 -12.04 2.42
N ARG A 31 0.76 -11.60 2.92
CA ARG A 31 1.56 -10.53 2.30
C ARG A 31 2.26 -10.96 1.01
N ALA A 32 2.43 -12.25 0.71
CA ALA A 32 3.03 -12.69 -0.54
C ALA A 32 1.98 -12.82 -1.67
N ILE A 33 0.74 -13.21 -1.34
CA ILE A 33 -0.33 -13.54 -2.31
C ILE A 33 -0.51 -12.48 -3.39
N PHE A 34 -0.56 -11.20 -3.02
CA PHE A 34 -0.91 -10.13 -3.95
C PHE A 34 0.28 -9.29 -4.45
N TRP A 35 1.47 -9.58 -3.93
CA TRP A 35 2.67 -8.77 -4.19
C TRP A 35 3.57 -9.38 -5.27
N ASP A 36 3.56 -10.70 -5.44
CA ASP A 36 4.22 -11.35 -6.58
C ASP A 36 3.33 -11.29 -7.82
N LYS A 37 3.52 -10.26 -8.65
CA LYS A 37 2.77 -10.08 -9.89
C LYS A 37 3.71 -10.21 -11.09
N ASN A 38 3.49 -11.22 -11.91
CA ASN A 38 4.08 -11.30 -13.24
C ASN A 38 3.32 -10.33 -14.17
N LEU A 39 3.88 -9.13 -14.36
CA LEU A 39 3.37 -8.18 -15.34
C LEU A 39 3.96 -8.46 -16.72
N ASP A 40 3.11 -8.60 -17.72
CA ASP A 40 3.53 -8.60 -19.12
C ASP A 40 3.98 -7.17 -19.51
N PRO A 41 5.25 -6.96 -19.91
CA PRO A 41 5.77 -5.65 -20.29
C PRO A 41 5.00 -5.00 -21.44
N ASP A 42 4.46 -5.79 -22.37
CA ASP A 42 3.71 -5.27 -23.52
C ASP A 42 2.34 -4.76 -23.10
N ILE A 43 1.69 -5.44 -22.15
CA ILE A 43 0.43 -4.99 -21.55
C ILE A 43 0.66 -3.71 -20.74
N TYR A 44 1.70 -3.68 -19.91
CA TYR A 44 2.05 -2.49 -19.13
C TYR A 44 2.30 -1.28 -20.03
N ARG A 45 3.06 -1.44 -21.12
CA ARG A 45 3.29 -0.38 -22.10
C ARG A 45 2.00 0.14 -22.75
N ARG A 46 1.04 -0.75 -23.05
CA ARG A 46 -0.27 -0.35 -23.61
C ARG A 46 -1.12 0.41 -22.59
N TYR A 47 -1.07 0.02 -21.31
CA TYR A 47 -1.75 0.75 -20.24
C TYR A 47 -1.22 2.17 -20.12
N GLU A 48 0.10 2.34 -20.03
CA GLU A 48 0.75 3.65 -19.98
C GLU A 48 0.42 4.50 -21.22
N ALA A 49 0.42 3.90 -22.41
CA ALA A 49 0.08 4.60 -23.65
C ALA A 49 -1.41 4.97 -23.77
N SER A 50 -2.29 4.30 -23.00
CA SER A 50 -3.73 4.56 -22.99
C SER A 50 -4.16 5.54 -21.89
N ASP A 51 -3.21 6.00 -21.07
CA ASP A 51 -3.52 6.90 -19.95
C ASP A 51 -4.01 8.26 -20.47
N VAL A 52 -5.09 8.75 -19.87
CA VAL A 52 -5.70 10.04 -20.22
C VAL A 52 -5.52 10.96 -19.02
N PRO A 53 -4.87 12.13 -19.16
CA PRO A 53 -4.68 13.05 -18.05
C PRO A 53 -6.03 13.48 -17.46
N HIS A 54 -6.24 13.13 -16.19
CA HIS A 54 -7.41 13.57 -15.44
C HIS A 54 -7.16 14.95 -14.83
N GLN A 55 -8.17 15.82 -14.82
CA GLN A 55 -8.06 17.10 -14.14
C GLN A 55 -7.98 16.89 -12.63
N ALA A 56 -7.15 17.68 -11.94
CA ALA A 56 -7.03 17.63 -10.49
C ALA A 56 -8.35 17.88 -9.75
N TYR A 57 -9.25 18.64 -10.37
CA TYR A 57 -10.59 18.91 -9.86
C TYR A 57 -11.61 18.75 -10.99
N ALA A 58 -12.59 17.84 -10.82
CA ALA A 58 -13.62 17.55 -11.83
C ALA A 58 -14.49 18.76 -12.21
N TYR A 59 -14.61 19.74 -11.32
CA TYR A 59 -15.37 20.98 -11.52
C TYR A 59 -14.49 22.23 -11.56
N GLY A 60 -13.16 22.06 -11.59
CA GLY A 60 -12.24 23.18 -11.72
C GLY A 60 -12.27 23.77 -13.13
N SER A 61 -12.19 25.09 -13.26
CA SER A 61 -11.91 25.69 -14.56
C SER A 61 -10.53 25.21 -15.05
N LYS A 62 -10.39 24.95 -16.36
CA LYS A 62 -9.10 24.55 -16.94
C LYS A 62 -8.09 25.67 -16.65
N LEU A 63 -7.12 25.41 -15.77
CA LEU A 63 -6.05 26.36 -15.52
C LEU A 63 -5.30 26.60 -16.84
N PRO A 64 -5.01 27.85 -17.22
CA PRO A 64 -4.25 28.13 -18.42
C PRO A 64 -2.86 27.47 -18.29
N SER A 65 -2.47 26.71 -19.32
CA SER A 65 -1.15 26.08 -19.38
C SER A 65 -0.09 27.17 -19.24
N ARG A 66 0.69 27.15 -18.15
CA ARG A 66 1.80 28.08 -17.96
C ARG A 66 2.80 27.84 -19.09
N LYS A 67 2.86 28.75 -20.07
CA LYS A 67 3.93 28.78 -21.06
C LYS A 67 5.22 29.06 -20.29
N VAL A 68 6.13 28.10 -20.29
CA VAL A 68 7.51 28.32 -19.87
C VAL A 68 8.23 28.79 -21.12
N GLU A 69 8.69 30.04 -21.12
CA GLU A 69 9.62 30.59 -22.13
C GLU A 69 10.98 29.89 -22.06
#